data_AF-A0A258I8W3-F1
#
_entry.id   AF-A0A258I8W3-F1
#
_cell.length_a   1.000
_cell.length_b   1.000
_cell.length_c   1.000
_cell.angle_alpha   90.00
_cell.angle_beta   90.00
_cell.angle_gamma   90.00
#
_symmetry.space_group_name_H-M   'P 1'
#
loop_
_entity.id
_entity.type
_entity.pdbx_description
1 polymer ?
#
loop_
_entity_poly.entity_id
_entity_poly.type
_entity_poly.pdbx_seq_one_letter_code
_entity_poly.pdbx_strand_id
1 'polypeptide(L)'
;MLLILAIPLLFLFGLAEFSVWALNWIPDVFWIAMVMCIALIPLAVIPATRAIAGAAYGIAAFVFIAGLWLYSLAFTYTEWGMIGVVLGVIVAGIGVVFTAILAALFSASWSVLGNLAILIALGLGTRFIAAWLKASAVRRLVRQQMQEHPSEAIITQPPRDQ
;
A
#
# COMPACT_ATOMS: atom_id res chain seq x y z
N MET A 1 -20.72 -16.95 25.57
CA MET A 1 -20.17 -15.58 25.47
C MET A 1 -18.65 -15.55 25.50
N LEU A 2 -17.96 -16.19 26.46
CA LEU A 2 -16.48 -16.21 26.50
C LEU A 2 -15.82 -16.85 25.26
N LEU A 3 -16.37 -17.95 24.75
CA LEU A 3 -15.88 -18.62 23.52
C LEU A 3 -15.93 -17.73 22.27
N ILE A 4 -16.92 -16.85 22.16
CA ILE A 4 -17.09 -15.96 20.99
C ILE A 4 -16.03 -14.85 21.00
N LEU A 5 -15.57 -14.40 22.18
CA LEU A 5 -14.46 -13.46 22.32
C LEU A 5 -13.09 -14.13 22.21
N ALA A 6 -12.96 -15.39 22.63
CA ALA A 6 -11.70 -16.12 22.58
C ALA A 6 -11.21 -16.34 21.13
N ILE A 7 -12.10 -16.58 20.18
CA ILE A 7 -11.78 -16.81 18.76
C ILE A 7 -11.05 -15.62 18.12
N PRO A 8 -11.57 -14.37 18.14
CA PRO A 8 -10.88 -13.22 17.57
C PRO A 8 -9.59 -12.88 18.33
N LEU A 9 -9.54 -13.08 19.65
CA LEU A 9 -8.31 -12.88 20.43
C LEU A 9 -7.20 -13.88 20.04
N LEU A 10 -7.52 -15.16 19.87
CA LEU A 10 -6.58 -16.18 19.37
C LEU A 10 -6.12 -15.87 17.95
N PHE A 11 -7.02 -15.41 17.10
CA PHE A 11 -6.67 -15.01 15.73
C PHE A 11 -5.72 -13.80 15.72
N LEU A 12 -5.97 -12.79 16.55
CA LEU A 12 -5.09 -11.64 16.69
C LEU A 12 -3.74 -12.00 17.30
N PHE A 13 -3.71 -12.93 18.25
CA PHE A 13 -2.47 -13.45 18.83
C PHE A 13 -1.64 -14.17 17.76
N GLY A 14 -2.26 -15.06 16.98
CA GLY A 14 -1.60 -15.73 15.86
C GLY A 14 -1.10 -14.76 14.79
N LEU A 15 -1.88 -13.72 14.47
CA LEU A 15 -1.47 -12.62 13.58
C LEU A 15 -0.29 -11.83 14.14
N ALA A 16 -0.28 -11.56 15.45
CA ALA A 16 0.80 -10.84 16.10
C ALA A 16 2.11 -11.65 16.08
N GLU A 17 2.05 -12.92 16.40
CA GLU A 17 3.22 -13.79 16.36
C GLU A 17 3.72 -14.01 14.93
N PHE A 18 2.80 -14.17 13.96
CA PHE A 18 3.13 -14.18 12.54
C PHE A 18 3.81 -12.88 12.10
N SER A 19 3.36 -11.72 12.60
CA SER A 19 3.97 -10.44 12.26
C SER A 19 5.41 -10.32 12.77
N VAL A 20 5.72 -10.85 13.96
CA VAL A 20 7.08 -10.88 14.50
C VAL A 20 7.97 -11.84 13.70
N TRP A 21 7.45 -12.99 13.30
CA TRP A 21 8.17 -13.86 12.37
C TRP A 21 8.43 -13.16 11.03
N ALA A 22 7.43 -12.44 10.49
CA ALA A 22 7.52 -11.69 9.25
C ALA A 22 8.51 -10.51 9.34
N LEU A 23 8.79 -9.95 10.53
CA LEU A 23 9.83 -8.91 10.70
C LEU A 23 11.20 -9.35 10.19
N ASN A 24 11.53 -10.63 10.26
CA ASN A 24 12.81 -11.13 9.74
C ASN A 24 12.91 -10.98 8.22
N TRP A 25 11.78 -11.01 7.51
CA TRP A 25 11.73 -11.00 6.05
C TRP A 25 11.35 -9.62 5.50
N ILE A 26 10.73 -8.76 6.31
CA ILE A 26 10.30 -7.42 5.90
C ILE A 26 11.44 -6.56 5.32
N PRO A 27 12.66 -6.51 5.91
CA PRO A 27 13.77 -5.74 5.35
C PRO A 27 14.16 -6.20 3.95
N ASP A 28 14.23 -7.52 3.72
CA ASP A 28 14.57 -8.09 2.43
C ASP A 28 13.49 -7.81 1.38
N VAL A 29 12.22 -8.01 1.75
CA VAL A 29 11.07 -7.73 0.88
C VAL A 29 11.02 -6.24 0.53
N PHE A 30 11.31 -5.37 1.49
CA PHE A 30 11.36 -3.93 1.29
C PHE A 30 12.47 -3.55 0.30
N TRP A 31 13.67 -4.11 0.48
CA TRP A 31 14.79 -3.88 -0.41
C TRP A 31 14.49 -4.31 -1.84
N ILE A 32 13.94 -5.52 -2.01
CA ILE A 32 13.54 -6.05 -3.32
C ILE A 32 12.48 -5.15 -3.96
N ALA A 33 11.45 -4.75 -3.21
CA ALA A 33 10.40 -3.87 -3.71
C ALA A 33 10.95 -2.50 -4.14
N MET A 34 11.91 -1.96 -3.40
CA MET A 34 12.56 -0.69 -3.72
C MET A 34 13.41 -0.79 -5.00
N VAL A 35 14.22 -1.84 -5.13
CA VAL A 35 15.01 -2.12 -6.35
C VAL A 35 14.09 -2.31 -7.56
N MET A 36 12.98 -3.04 -7.40
CA MET A 36 11.96 -3.21 -8.44
C MET A 36 11.37 -1.86 -8.87
N CYS A 37 11.02 -0.99 -7.91
CA CYS A 37 10.53 0.36 -8.21
C CYS A 37 11.55 1.19 -8.99
N ILE A 38 12.85 1.07 -8.71
CA ILE A 38 13.90 1.78 -9.45
C ILE A 38 14.07 1.18 -10.85
N ALA A 39 14.06 -0.15 -10.97
CA ALA A 39 14.16 -0.85 -12.25
C ALA A 39 12.98 -0.56 -13.19
N LEU A 40 11.80 -0.23 -12.64
CA LEU A 40 10.61 0.14 -13.40
C LEU A 40 10.64 1.58 -13.94
N ILE A 41 11.53 2.45 -13.46
CA ILE A 41 11.67 3.84 -13.92
C ILE A 41 11.91 3.92 -15.44
N PRO A 42 12.90 3.23 -16.04
CA PRO A 42 13.11 3.27 -17.49
C PRO A 42 11.89 2.77 -18.28
N LEU A 43 11.21 1.73 -17.78
CA LEU A 43 9.99 1.19 -18.41
C LEU A 43 8.80 2.15 -18.29
N ALA A 44 8.76 2.99 -17.27
CA ALA A 44 7.74 4.03 -17.08
C ALA A 44 7.91 5.20 -18.05
N VAL A 45 9.15 5.48 -18.49
CA VAL A 45 9.42 6.52 -19.50
C VAL A 45 8.86 6.09 -20.87
N ILE A 46 9.09 4.83 -21.25
CA ILE A 46 8.68 4.29 -22.55
C ILE A 46 7.15 4.24 -22.66
N PRO A 47 6.56 4.87 -23.69
CA PRO A 47 5.14 5.09 -23.77
C PRO A 47 4.28 3.82 -23.90
N ALA A 48 4.81 2.77 -24.54
CA ALA A 48 4.13 1.51 -24.79
C ALA A 48 4.06 0.62 -23.53
N THR A 49 5.03 0.68 -22.62
CA THR A 49 5.11 -0.16 -21.42
C THR A 49 4.50 0.49 -20.17
N ARG A 50 3.98 1.73 -20.26
CA ARG A 50 3.44 2.46 -19.11
C ARG A 50 2.30 1.75 -18.38
N ALA A 51 1.48 0.98 -19.10
CA ALA A 51 0.40 0.21 -18.50
C ALA A 51 0.94 -0.92 -17.59
N ILE A 52 1.97 -1.64 -18.06
CA ILE A 52 2.64 -2.70 -17.31
C ILE A 52 3.41 -2.11 -16.12
N ALA A 53 4.14 -1.01 -16.33
CA ALA A 53 4.83 -0.31 -15.26
C ALA A 53 3.84 0.17 -14.17
N GLY A 54 2.70 0.75 -14.56
CA GLY A 54 1.65 1.16 -13.62
C GLY A 54 1.02 0.00 -12.85
N ALA A 55 0.90 -1.19 -13.44
CA ALA A 55 0.48 -2.40 -12.73
C ALA A 55 1.52 -2.85 -11.71
N ALA A 56 2.79 -2.89 -12.11
CA ALA A 56 3.90 -3.30 -11.24
C ALA A 56 4.09 -2.35 -10.04
N TYR A 57 4.01 -1.03 -10.24
CA TYR A 57 3.99 -0.06 -9.13
C TYR A 57 2.77 -0.24 -8.22
N GLY A 58 1.62 -0.66 -8.76
CA GLY A 58 0.44 -0.98 -7.96
C GLY A 58 0.66 -2.18 -7.04
N ILE A 59 1.35 -3.22 -7.52
CA ILE A 59 1.73 -4.39 -6.71
C ILE A 59 2.75 -3.97 -5.64
N ALA A 60 3.77 -3.20 -6.02
CA ALA A 60 4.77 -2.70 -5.07
C ALA A 60 4.14 -1.87 -3.95
N ALA A 61 3.18 -1.00 -4.28
CA ALA A 61 2.42 -0.23 -3.29
C ALA A 61 1.69 -1.11 -2.27
N PHE A 62 1.11 -2.23 -2.72
CA PHE A 62 0.48 -3.19 -1.83
C PHE A 62 1.49 -3.82 -0.87
N VAL A 63 2.68 -4.19 -1.37
CA VAL A 63 3.76 -4.74 -0.54
C VAL A 63 4.22 -3.74 0.53
N PHE A 64 4.41 -2.47 0.16
CA PHE A 64 4.83 -1.44 1.13
C PHE A 64 3.77 -1.19 2.20
N ILE A 65 2.48 -1.15 1.83
CA ILE A 65 1.39 -0.93 2.79
C ILE A 65 1.18 -2.16 3.69
N ALA A 66 1.25 -3.37 3.13
CA ALA A 66 1.18 -4.60 3.92
C ALA A 66 2.37 -4.72 4.89
N GLY A 67 3.57 -4.38 4.42
CA GLY A 67 4.79 -4.31 5.24
C GLY A 67 4.67 -3.28 6.36
N LEU A 68 4.16 -2.08 6.06
CA LEU A 68 3.85 -1.05 7.07
C LEU A 68 2.93 -1.59 8.16
N TRP A 69 1.87 -2.29 7.75
CA TRP A 69 0.89 -2.88 8.66
C TRP A 69 1.50 -3.93 9.57
N LEU A 70 2.22 -4.90 8.99
CA LEU A 70 2.87 -5.97 9.77
C LEU A 70 3.93 -5.41 10.71
N TYR A 71 4.74 -4.46 10.24
CA TYR A 71 5.74 -3.79 11.06
C TYR A 71 5.10 -3.03 12.23
N SER A 72 4.02 -2.30 11.97
CA SER A 72 3.26 -1.58 13.01
C SER A 72 2.64 -2.54 14.04
N LEU A 73 2.10 -3.66 13.59
CA LEU A 73 1.47 -4.66 14.44
C LEU A 73 2.51 -5.32 15.35
N ALA A 74 3.64 -5.76 14.78
CA ALA A 74 4.73 -6.38 15.53
C ALA A 74 5.33 -5.43 16.58
N PHE A 75 5.53 -4.16 16.21
CA PHE A 75 6.03 -3.15 17.15
C PHE A 75 5.03 -2.86 18.28
N THR A 76 3.74 -2.67 17.94
CA THR A 76 2.70 -2.46 18.96
C THR A 76 2.60 -3.65 19.91
N TYR A 77 2.69 -4.88 19.38
CA TYR A 77 2.64 -6.10 20.19
C TYR A 77 3.85 -6.24 21.13
N THR A 78 5.04 -5.86 20.68
CA THR A 78 6.26 -5.95 21.50
C THR A 78 6.30 -4.92 22.61
N GLU A 79 5.87 -3.68 22.35
CA GLU A 79 5.87 -2.61 23.36
C GLU A 79 4.66 -2.66 24.31
N TRP A 80 3.45 -2.81 23.76
CA TRP A 80 2.19 -2.67 24.50
C TRP A 80 1.44 -3.99 24.68
N GLY A 81 1.99 -5.09 24.17
CA GLY A 81 1.35 -6.39 24.23
C GLY A 81 0.05 -6.45 23.42
N MET A 82 -0.78 -7.43 23.79
CA MET A 82 -2.03 -7.69 23.08
C MET A 82 -3.07 -6.56 23.25
N ILE A 83 -3.00 -5.78 24.35
CA ILE A 83 -3.91 -4.66 24.57
C ILE A 83 -3.72 -3.59 23.50
N GLY A 84 -2.47 -3.25 23.17
CA GLY A 84 -2.17 -2.28 22.11
C GLY A 84 -2.67 -2.73 20.74
N VAL A 85 -2.50 -4.01 20.41
CA VAL A 85 -2.96 -4.57 19.13
C VAL A 85 -4.49 -4.57 19.04
N VAL A 86 -5.20 -4.92 20.12
CA VAL A 86 -6.68 -4.86 20.14
C VAL A 86 -7.16 -3.43 19.90
N LEU A 87 -6.57 -2.44 20.59
CA LEU A 87 -6.91 -1.03 20.39
C LEU A 87 -6.65 -0.57 18.95
N GLY A 88 -5.53 -0.99 18.37
CA GLY A 88 -5.18 -0.66 16.98
C GLY A 88 -6.16 -1.26 15.96
N VAL A 89 -6.59 -2.51 16.16
CA VAL A 89 -7.50 -3.18 15.22
C VAL A 89 -8.93 -2.62 15.32
N ILE A 90 -9.41 -2.28 16.52
CA ILE A 90 -10.76 -1.71 16.73
C ILE A 90 -10.93 -0.40 15.97
N VAL A 91 -9.87 0.40 15.81
CA VAL A 91 -9.88 1.63 15.01
C VAL A 91 -9.72 1.28 13.52
N ALA A 92 -10.66 0.48 13.01
CA ALA A 92 -10.84 0.12 11.59
C ALA A 92 -9.57 -0.42 10.88
N GLY A 93 -8.69 -1.10 11.62
CA GLY A 93 -7.42 -1.60 11.11
C GLY A 93 -6.35 -0.53 10.84
N ILE A 94 -6.70 0.66 10.33
CA ILE A 94 -5.74 1.77 10.19
C ILE A 94 -5.13 2.15 11.56
N GLY A 95 -5.90 1.94 12.63
CA GLY A 95 -5.48 2.17 14.00
C GLY A 95 -4.21 1.46 14.41
N VAL A 96 -3.85 0.32 13.81
CA VAL A 96 -2.62 -0.40 14.17
C VAL A 96 -1.36 0.43 13.87
N VAL A 97 -1.41 1.24 12.81
CA VAL A 97 -0.33 2.18 12.48
C VAL A 97 -0.30 3.33 13.49
N PHE A 98 -1.47 3.85 13.89
CA PHE A 98 -1.55 4.91 14.90
C PHE A 98 -1.08 4.44 16.28
N THR A 99 -1.46 3.24 16.71
CA THR A 99 -0.99 2.67 17.98
C THR A 99 0.50 2.39 17.94
N ALA A 100 1.05 1.99 16.80
CA ALA A 100 2.51 1.84 16.65
C ALA A 100 3.24 3.18 16.77
N ILE A 101 2.72 4.25 16.16
CA ILE A 101 3.27 5.60 16.28
C ILE A 101 3.22 6.07 17.73
N LEU A 102 2.09 5.87 18.41
CA LEU A 102 1.96 6.21 19.83
C LEU A 102 2.95 5.41 20.68
N ALA A 103 3.00 4.09 20.52
CA ALA A 103 3.95 3.23 21.21
C ALA A 103 5.41 3.67 20.94
N ALA A 104 5.73 4.11 19.72
CA ALA A 104 7.07 4.56 19.35
C ALA A 104 7.44 5.88 20.02
N LEU A 105 6.47 6.79 20.18
CA LEU A 105 6.63 8.05 20.90
C LEU A 105 6.85 7.81 22.40
N PHE A 106 6.09 6.91 23.02
CA PHE A 106 6.25 6.58 24.44
C PHE A 106 7.53 5.80 24.75
N SER A 107 7.99 4.94 23.83
CA SER A 107 9.28 4.25 23.93
C SER A 107 10.48 5.09 23.48
N ALA A 108 10.26 6.34 23.04
CA ALA A 108 11.26 7.24 22.48
C ALA A 108 12.10 6.62 21.33
N SER A 109 11.50 5.72 20.54
CA SER A 109 12.16 4.97 19.48
C SER A 109 12.10 5.69 18.13
N TRP A 110 12.95 6.72 17.97
CA TRP A 110 13.03 7.54 16.75
C TRP A 110 13.30 6.75 15.47
N SER A 111 14.06 5.64 15.57
CA SER A 111 14.32 4.76 14.43
C SER A 111 13.03 4.13 13.89
N VAL A 112 12.11 3.74 14.77
CA VAL A 112 10.85 3.09 14.39
C VAL A 112 9.91 4.11 13.75
N LEU A 113 9.82 5.31 14.33
CA LEU A 113 9.10 6.43 13.73
C LEU A 113 9.60 6.77 12.32
N GLY A 114 10.92 6.84 12.13
CA GLY A 114 11.53 7.05 10.81
C GLY A 114 11.14 5.97 9.80
N ASN A 115 11.24 4.70 10.19
CA ASN A 115 10.86 3.56 9.34
C ASN A 115 9.37 3.59 8.96
N LEU A 116 8.49 3.86 9.93
CA LEU A 116 7.05 4.02 9.69
C LEU A 116 6.79 5.15 8.69
N ALA A 117 7.43 6.31 8.87
CA ALA A 117 7.29 7.44 7.96
C ALA A 117 7.76 7.12 6.53
N ILE A 118 8.89 6.43 6.38
CA ILE A 118 9.42 5.99 5.08
C ILE A 118 8.47 5.00 4.40
N LEU A 119 7.95 4.02 5.15
CA LEU A 119 7.01 3.03 4.63
C LEU A 119 5.67 3.68 4.21
N ILE A 120 5.18 4.65 4.99
CA ILE A 120 4.01 5.46 4.61
C ILE A 120 4.30 6.23 3.32
N ALA A 121 5.43 6.94 3.25
CA ALA A 121 5.81 7.73 2.09
C ALA A 121 5.95 6.87 0.82
N LEU A 122 6.58 5.70 0.93
CA LEU A 122 6.73 4.77 -0.18
C LEU A 122 5.41 4.12 -0.58
N GLY A 123 4.61 3.67 0.39
CA GLY A 123 3.29 3.09 0.14
C GLY A 123 2.35 4.05 -0.58
N LEU A 124 2.22 5.29 -0.09
CA LEU A 124 1.41 6.30 -0.76
C LEU A 124 2.05 6.78 -2.07
N GLY A 125 3.35 7.08 -2.08
CA GLY A 125 4.06 7.60 -3.25
C GLY A 125 3.98 6.66 -4.45
N THR A 126 4.23 5.37 -4.24
CA THR A 126 4.11 4.35 -5.30
C THR A 126 2.67 4.20 -5.79
N ARG A 127 1.69 4.34 -4.90
CA ARG A 127 0.27 4.30 -5.28
C ARG A 127 -0.13 5.49 -6.16
N PHE A 128 0.36 6.69 -5.84
CA PHE A 128 0.17 7.87 -6.67
C PHE A 128 0.82 7.70 -8.05
N ILE A 129 2.06 7.23 -8.09
CA ILE A 129 2.79 6.96 -9.35
C ILE A 129 2.04 5.91 -10.20
N ALA A 130 1.56 4.83 -9.59
CA ALA A 130 0.78 3.80 -10.26
C ALA A 130 -0.51 4.36 -10.87
N ALA A 131 -1.26 5.17 -10.12
CA ALA A 131 -2.48 5.79 -10.60
C ALA A 131 -2.22 6.75 -11.78
N TRP A 132 -1.16 7.55 -11.67
CA TRP A 132 -0.77 8.50 -12.71
C TRP A 132 -0.33 7.81 -14.01
N LEU A 133 0.44 6.72 -13.91
CA LEU A 133 0.86 5.91 -15.06
C LEU A 133 -0.33 5.26 -15.76
N LYS A 134 -1.26 4.69 -14.99
CA LYS A 134 -2.49 4.09 -15.53
C LYS A 134 -3.36 5.13 -16.24
N ALA A 135 -3.58 6.29 -15.62
CA ALA A 135 -4.34 7.38 -16.24
C ALA A 135 -3.69 7.88 -17.55
N SER A 136 -2.36 7.97 -17.57
CA SER A 136 -1.61 8.36 -18.76
C SER A 136 -1.70 7.33 -19.90
N ALA A 137 -1.73 6.03 -19.57
CA ALA A 137 -1.90 4.96 -20.55
C ALA A 137 -3.31 4.97 -21.16
N VAL A 138 -4.36 5.13 -20.35
CA VAL A 138 -5.75 5.20 -20.81
C VAL A 138 -5.96 6.35 -21.79
N ARG A 139 -5.42 7.55 -21.49
CA ARG A 139 -5.52 8.72 -22.38
C ARG A 139 -4.93 8.47 -23.78
N ARG A 140 -3.91 7.61 -23.88
CA ARG A 140 -3.32 7.25 -25.18
C ARG A 140 -4.19 6.31 -25.98
N LEU A 141 -4.76 5.29 -25.33
CA LEU A 141 -5.68 4.36 -25.97
C LEU A 141 -6.91 5.10 -26.51
N VAL A 142 -7.48 6.03 -25.73
CA VAL A 142 -8.60 6.86 -26.17
C VAL A 142 -8.23 7.73 -27.38
N ARG A 143 -7.02 8.34 -27.39
CA ARG A 143 -6.55 9.11 -28.55
C ARG A 143 -6.37 8.25 -29.81
N GLN A 144 -5.82 7.05 -29.68
CA GLN A 144 -5.65 6.13 -30.81
C GLN A 144 -7.01 5.68 -31.36
N GLN A 145 -7.96 5.33 -30.50
CA GLN A 145 -9.32 4.97 -30.92
C GLN A 145 -10.03 6.12 -31.66
N MET A 146 -9.87 7.36 -31.21
CA MET A 146 -10.40 8.53 -31.93
C MET A 146 -9.75 8.73 -33.32
N GLN A 147 -8.49 8.33 -33.50
CA GLN A 147 -7.78 8.41 -34.78
C GLN A 147 -8.17 7.28 -35.74
N GLU A 148 -8.38 6.07 -35.22
CA GLU A 148 -8.72 4.89 -36.02
C GLU A 148 -10.22 4.84 -36.38
N HIS A 149 -11.11 5.26 -35.48
CA HIS A 149 -12.56 5.26 -35.69
C HIS A 149 -13.19 6.66 -35.46
N PRO A 150 -12.86 7.67 -36.28
CA PRO A 150 -13.39 9.02 -36.10
C PRO A 150 -14.92 9.10 -36.21
N SER A 151 -15.54 8.18 -36.95
CA SER A 151 -17.00 8.12 -37.13
C SER A 151 -17.78 7.72 -35.86
N GLU A 152 -17.22 6.85 -35.02
CA GLU A 152 -17.86 6.44 -33.76
C GLU A 152 -17.75 7.52 -32.67
N ALA A 153 -16.69 8.34 -32.72
CA ALA A 153 -16.49 9.47 -31.81
C ALA A 153 -17.52 10.59 -32.00
N ILE A 154 -18.09 10.74 -33.20
CA ILE A 154 -19.12 11.74 -33.50
C ILE A 154 -20.49 11.31 -32.94
N ILE A 155 -20.78 10.01 -32.90
CA ILE A 155 -22.09 9.47 -32.47
C ILE A 155 -22.27 9.53 -30.95
N THR A 156 -21.17 9.53 -30.19
CA THR A 156 -21.18 9.54 -28.71
C THR A 156 -21.20 10.94 -28.10
N GLN A 157 -21.07 12.00 -28.90
CA GLN A 157 -21.29 13.35 -28.42
C GLN A 157 -22.81 13.56 -28.24
N PRO A 158 -23.31 13.88 -27.04
CA PRO A 158 -24.70 14.32 -26.91
C PRO A 158 -24.90 15.49 -27.87
N PRO A 159 -26.07 15.60 -28.53
CA PRO A 159 -26.37 16.70 -29.42
C PRO A 159 -25.96 17.99 -28.74
N ARG A 160 -25.17 18.79 -29.44
CA ARG A 160 -24.77 20.11 -28.94
C ARG A 160 -26.04 20.96 -29.00
N ASP A 161 -26.86 20.83 -27.96
CA ASP A 161 -28.10 21.55 -27.83
C ASP A 161 -27.77 23.04 -27.91
N GLN A 162 -28.44 23.68 -28.88
CA GLN A 162 -28.41 25.10 -29.19
C GLN A 162 -29.12 25.89 -28.09
#